data_AF-A0A6C0CDB5-F1
#
_entry.id   AF-A0A6C0CDB5-F1
#
_cell.length_a   1.000
_cell.length_b   1.000
_cell.length_c   1.000
_cell.angle_alpha   90.00
_cell.angle_beta   90.00
_cell.angle_gamma   90.00
#
_symmetry.space_group_name_H-M   'P 1'
#
loop_
_entity.id
_entity.type
_entity.pdbx_description
1 polymer ?
#
loop_
_entity_poly.entity_id
_entity_poly.type
_entity_poly.pdbx_seq_one_letter_code
_entity_poly.pdbx_strand_id
1 'polypeptide(L)'
;MLKLSELVNKFHLFLSGYIVYGWMFSDIHSKILLGLIPSVYGNWLVNDHKCILTVLEHKLIEKETNDDSNVVIDSKKDDDSKKDDDGEEVYEGFFLKMLKSHNININNDDLNKILTVISYHSFLQSYINVILT
;
A
#
# COMPACT_ATOMS: atom_id res chain seq x y z
N MET A 1 -16.46 7.55 15.97
CA MET A 1 -15.10 7.21 16.45
C MET A 1 -14.33 6.83 15.20
N LEU A 2 -13.11 7.34 14.99
CA LEU A 2 -12.31 6.96 13.81
C LEU A 2 -11.95 5.48 13.93
N LYS A 3 -12.27 4.68 12.90
CA LYS A 3 -11.90 3.27 12.84
C LYS A 3 -10.38 3.14 12.70
N LEU A 4 -9.78 2.16 13.38
CA LEU A 4 -8.33 1.97 13.35
C LEU A 4 -7.89 1.48 11.96
N SER A 5 -8.74 0.71 11.28
CA SER A 5 -8.57 0.32 9.87
C SER A 5 -8.39 1.54 8.95
N GLU A 6 -9.24 2.57 9.10
CA GLU A 6 -9.16 3.81 8.32
C GLU A 6 -7.87 4.59 8.61
N LEU A 7 -7.39 4.57 9.86
CA LEU A 7 -6.13 5.22 10.24
C LEU A 7 -4.94 4.54 9.56
N VAL A 8 -4.91 3.20 9.55
CA VAL A 8 -3.86 2.42 8.89
C VAL A 8 -3.86 2.67 7.38
N ASN A 9 -5.04 2.70 6.74
CA ASN A 9 -5.18 3.02 5.33
C ASN A 9 -4.65 4.42 5.00
N LYS A 10 -5.01 5.45 5.80
CA LYS A 10 -4.48 6.81 5.64
C LYS A 10 -2.97 6.89 5.83
N PHE A 11 -2.43 6.16 6.82
CA PHE A 11 -0.99 6.08 7.04
C PHE A 11 -0.28 5.43 5.85
N HIS A 12 -0.83 4.36 5.29
CA HIS A 12 -0.26 3.68 4.13
C HIS A 12 -0.26 4.57 2.89
N LEU A 13 -1.33 5.35 2.67
CA LEU A 13 -1.39 6.37 1.62
C LEU A 13 -0.34 7.46 1.84
N PHE A 14 -0.21 7.97 3.07
CA PHE A 14 0.80 8.97 3.42
C PHE A 14 2.22 8.44 3.19
N LEU A 15 2.52 7.23 3.64
CA LEU A 15 3.80 6.56 3.44
C LEU A 15 4.11 6.39 1.95
N SER A 16 3.12 5.97 1.16
CA SER A 16 3.25 5.83 -0.29
C SER A 16 3.54 7.18 -0.95
N GLY A 17 2.80 8.23 -0.58
CA GLY A 17 3.06 9.59 -1.06
C GLY A 17 4.46 10.10 -0.68
N TYR A 18 4.89 9.81 0.55
CA TYR A 18 6.24 10.16 1.02
C TYR A 18 7.33 9.42 0.23
N ILE A 19 7.13 8.15 -0.10
CA ILE A 19 8.05 7.41 -0.97
C ILE A 19 8.14 8.05 -2.35
N VAL A 20 7.04 8.54 -2.92
CA VAL A 20 7.04 9.15 -4.27
C VAL A 20 7.66 10.54 -4.29
N TYR A 21 7.34 11.38 -3.30
CA TYR A 21 7.66 12.82 -3.34
C TYR A 21 8.66 13.28 -2.27
N GLY A 22 9.07 12.41 -1.33
CA GLY A 22 9.90 12.80 -0.19
C GLY A 22 11.29 13.33 -0.57
N TRP A 23 11.80 12.97 -1.75
CA TRP A 23 13.08 13.45 -2.25
C TRP A 23 13.07 14.94 -2.62
N MET A 24 11.89 15.56 -2.79
CA MET A 24 11.75 16.97 -3.15
C MET A 24 11.96 17.94 -1.98
N PHE A 25 12.05 17.47 -0.74
CA PHE A 25 12.04 18.34 0.44
C PHE A 25 13.43 18.77 0.92
N SER A 26 14.24 17.83 1.45
CA SER A 26 15.57 18.14 1.98
C SER A 26 16.49 16.92 1.93
N ASP A 27 17.78 17.12 2.14
CA ASP A 27 18.79 16.04 2.13
C ASP A 27 18.52 15.01 3.23
N ILE A 28 17.94 15.42 4.36
CA ILE A 28 17.56 14.52 5.44
C ILE A 28 16.50 13.53 4.94
N HIS A 29 15.49 14.01 4.22
CA HIS A 29 14.45 13.14 3.65
C HIS A 29 15.04 12.19 2.60
N SER A 30 15.96 12.69 1.76
CA SER A 30 16.66 11.87 0.77
C SER A 30 17.52 10.77 1.44
N LYS A 31 18.21 11.07 2.54
CA LYS A 31 18.95 10.07 3.35
C LYS A 31 18.03 9.03 3.96
N ILE A 32 16.87 9.45 4.48
CA ILE A 32 15.86 8.52 5.01
C ILE A 32 15.33 7.63 3.89
N LEU A 33 14.99 8.20 2.72
CA LEU A 33 14.45 7.46 1.58
C LEU A 33 15.43 6.43 1.01
N LEU A 34 16.73 6.72 1.02
CA LEU A 34 17.77 5.77 0.61
C LEU A 34 17.71 4.44 1.38
N GLY A 35 17.42 4.49 2.67
CA GLY A 35 17.21 3.28 3.50
C GLY A 35 15.78 2.75 3.44
N LEU A 36 14.79 3.65 3.38
CA LEU A 36 13.38 3.29 3.47
C LEU A 36 12.88 2.62 2.19
N ILE A 37 13.24 3.11 1.00
CA ILE A 37 12.71 2.60 -0.27
C ILE A 37 13.07 1.13 -0.48
N PRO A 38 14.34 0.67 -0.34
CA PRO A 38 14.67 -0.74 -0.47
C PRO A 38 13.93 -1.62 0.55
N SER A 39 13.76 -1.12 1.79
CA SER A 39 13.08 -1.84 2.87
C SER A 39 11.60 -2.05 2.57
N VAL A 40 10.91 -0.99 2.13
CA VAL A 40 9.49 -1.04 1.76
C VAL A 40 9.29 -1.83 0.46
N TYR A 41 10.16 -1.65 -0.52
CA TYR A 41 10.09 -2.38 -1.79
C TYR A 41 10.29 -3.89 -1.59
N GLY A 42 11.23 -4.30 -0.72
CA GLY A 42 11.36 -5.69 -0.29
C GLY A 42 10.10 -6.21 0.40
N ASN A 43 9.47 -5.41 1.27
CA ASN A 43 8.21 -5.78 1.92
C ASN A 43 7.04 -5.91 0.92
N TRP A 44 7.00 -5.06 -0.13
CA TRP A 44 5.98 -5.10 -1.17
C TRP A 44 6.14 -6.29 -2.12
N LEU A 45 7.36 -6.62 -2.53
CA LEU A 45 7.63 -7.70 -3.49
C LEU A 45 7.50 -9.11 -2.90
N VAL A 46 7.79 -9.30 -1.61
CA VAL A 46 7.82 -10.65 -1.00
C VAL A 46 6.43 -11.29 -0.90
N ASN A 47 5.35 -10.50 -1.03
CA ASN A 47 4.00 -10.99 -0.80
C ASN A 47 2.96 -10.38 -1.77
N ASP A 48 3.21 -10.36 -3.08
CA ASP A 48 2.24 -9.87 -4.10
C ASP A 48 1.58 -8.52 -3.76
N HIS A 49 2.34 -7.54 -3.27
CA HIS A 49 1.86 -6.21 -2.82
C HIS A 49 0.96 -6.22 -1.60
N LYS A 50 0.81 -7.37 -0.93
CA LYS A 50 0.21 -7.51 0.40
C LYS A 50 1.27 -7.17 1.44
N CYS A 51 1.57 -5.88 1.55
CA CYS A 51 2.49 -5.39 2.56
C CYS A 51 1.91 -5.63 3.97
N ILE A 52 2.76 -5.52 5.00
CA ILE A 52 2.32 -5.70 6.39
C ILE A 52 1.17 -4.75 6.79
N LEU A 53 1.11 -3.55 6.21
CA LEU A 53 0.02 -2.60 6.46
C LEU A 53 -1.29 -3.06 5.80
N THR A 54 -1.25 -3.68 4.63
CA THR A 54 -2.44 -4.27 3.97
C THR A 54 -2.98 -5.44 4.79
N VAL A 55 -2.09 -6.31 5.29
CA VAL A 55 -2.49 -7.42 6.18
C VAL A 55 -3.08 -6.88 7.48
N LEU A 56 -2.49 -5.84 8.05
CA LEU A 56 -2.99 -5.20 9.27
C LEU A 56 -4.34 -4.54 9.05
N GLU A 57 -4.52 -3.78 7.95
CA GLU A 57 -5.78 -3.15 7.58
C GLU A 57 -6.90 -4.20 7.52
N HIS A 58 -6.67 -5.33 6.85
CA HIS A 58 -7.66 -6.38 6.72
C HIS A 58 -8.07 -6.99 8.06
N LYS A 59 -7.09 -7.37 8.89
CA LYS A 59 -7.36 -7.92 10.22
C LYS A 59 -8.13 -6.95 11.13
N LEU A 60 -7.90 -5.65 10.96
CA LEU A 60 -8.64 -4.63 11.70
C LEU A 60 -10.07 -4.47 11.20
N ILE A 61 -10.30 -4.52 9.89
CA ILE A 61 -11.64 -4.49 9.30
C ILE A 61 -12.45 -5.68 9.81
N GLU A 62 -11.92 -6.91 9.72
CA GLU A 62 -12.58 -8.12 10.22
C GLU A 62 -12.97 -7.98 11.70
N LYS A 63 -12.05 -7.48 12.53
CA LYS A 63 -12.28 -7.30 13.97
C LYS A 63 -13.38 -6.26 14.22
N GLU A 64 -13.33 -5.12 13.54
CA GLU A 64 -14.31 -4.04 13.69
C GLU A 64 -15.70 -4.47 13.19
N THR A 65 -15.80 -5.27 12.12
CA THR A 65 -17.08 -5.78 11.62
C THR A 65 -17.72 -6.83 12.55
N ASN A 66 -16.91 -7.65 13.21
CA ASN A 66 -17.42 -8.65 14.14
C ASN A 66 -17.89 -8.05 15.48
N ASP A 67 -17.26 -6.94 15.93
CA ASP A 67 -17.62 -6.21 17.15
C ASP A 67 -18.88 -5.32 16.96
N ASP A 68 -19.10 -4.79 15.75
CA ASP A 68 -20.23 -3.92 15.38
C ASP A 68 -21.53 -4.69 15.01
N SER A 69 -21.78 -5.88 15.59
CA SER A 69 -22.96 -6.72 15.30
C SER A 69 -24.30 -6.11 15.77
N ASN A 70 -24.73 -5.02 15.13
CA ASN A 70 -26.13 -4.62 14.92
C ASN A 70 -26.26 -3.53 13.84
N VAL A 71 -25.56 -3.61 12.69
CA VAL A 71 -25.88 -2.77 11.53
C VAL A 71 -25.78 -3.60 10.25
N VAL A 72 -26.87 -3.51 9.49
CA VAL A 72 -27.08 -4.07 8.15
C VAL A 72 -25.86 -3.86 7.27
N ILE A 73 -25.38 -4.98 6.74
CA ILE A 73 -24.36 -5.11 5.72
C ILE A 73 -24.87 -4.40 4.45
N ASP A 74 -24.67 -3.09 4.37
CA ASP A 74 -24.43 -2.40 3.10
C ASP A 74 -22.95 -2.61 2.75
N SER A 75 -22.57 -3.88 2.60
CA SER A 75 -21.45 -4.24 1.74
C SER A 75 -21.85 -3.76 0.35
N LYS A 76 -21.40 -2.56 -0.02
CA LYS A 76 -21.06 -2.31 -1.41
C LYS A 76 -20.20 -3.47 -1.86
N LYS A 77 -20.84 -4.35 -2.64
CA LYS A 77 -20.24 -5.39 -3.46
C LYS A 77 -19.07 -4.80 -4.23
N ASP A 78 -17.88 -4.87 -3.66
CA ASP A 78 -16.59 -4.82 -4.35
C ASP A 78 -15.60 -5.69 -3.57
N ASP A 79 -16.11 -6.73 -2.90
CA ASP A 79 -15.31 -7.75 -2.23
C ASP A 79 -15.07 -8.87 -3.26
N ASP A 80 -14.06 -8.66 -4.09
CA ASP A 80 -13.55 -9.65 -5.05
C ASP A 80 -12.54 -10.56 -4.33
N SER A 81 -12.91 -11.05 -3.14
CA SER A 81 -12.17 -12.07 -2.41
C SER A 81 -12.23 -13.38 -3.20
N LYS A 82 -11.27 -13.55 -4.09
CA LYS A 82 -10.99 -14.84 -4.72
C LYS A 82 -10.42 -15.74 -3.64
N LYS A 83 -10.96 -16.95 -3.53
CA LYS A 83 -10.33 -18.03 -2.76
C LYS A 83 -9.35 -18.75 -3.67
N ASP A 84 -8.13 -18.96 -3.21
CA ASP A 84 -7.17 -19.86 -3.82
C ASP A 84 -7.69 -21.30 -3.73
N ASP A 85 -7.13 -22.23 -4.53
CA ASP A 85 -7.45 -23.66 -4.46
C ASP A 85 -7.23 -24.27 -3.05
N ASP A 86 -6.44 -23.61 -2.20
CA ASP A 86 -6.15 -24.00 -0.81
C ASP A 86 -7.07 -23.34 0.25
N GLY A 87 -8.04 -22.50 -0.17
CA GLY A 87 -9.05 -21.93 0.73
C GLY A 87 -8.60 -20.75 1.60
N GLU A 88 -7.43 -20.16 1.33
CA GLU A 88 -7.05 -18.85 1.88
C GLU A 88 -7.84 -17.71 1.22
N GLU A 89 -8.05 -16.62 1.95
CA GLU A 89 -8.67 -15.41 1.39
C GLU A 89 -7.61 -14.58 0.66
N VAL A 90 -7.70 -14.47 -0.67
CA VAL A 90 -6.82 -13.58 -1.45
C VAL A 90 -7.29 -12.14 -1.24
N TYR A 91 -6.56 -11.40 -0.41
CA TYR A 91 -6.75 -9.95 -0.30
C TYR A 91 -6.08 -9.19 -1.45
N GLU A 92 -6.77 -8.18 -1.97
CA GLU A 92 -6.20 -7.30 -2.98
C GLU A 92 -5.09 -6.39 -2.41
N GLY A 93 -4.02 -6.22 -3.18
CA GLY A 93 -2.94 -5.30 -2.84
C GLY A 93 -3.44 -3.85 -2.71
N PHE A 94 -2.80 -3.08 -1.83
CA PHE A 94 -3.22 -1.70 -1.50
C PHE A 94 -3.38 -0.80 -2.73
N PHE A 95 -2.39 -0.79 -3.63
CA PHE A 95 -2.43 0.04 -4.82
C PHE A 95 -3.50 -0.41 -5.82
N LEU A 96 -3.75 -1.72 -5.92
CA LEU A 96 -4.81 -2.26 -6.78
C LEU A 96 -6.18 -1.80 -6.28
N LYS A 97 -6.44 -1.95 -4.97
CA LYS A 97 -7.66 -1.47 -4.30
C LYS A 97 -7.86 0.04 -4.51
N MET A 98 -6.78 0.82 -4.42
CA MET A 98 -6.81 2.27 -4.64
C MET A 98 -7.10 2.67 -6.08
N LEU A 99 -6.53 1.97 -7.07
CA LEU A 99 -6.79 2.26 -8.49
C LEU A 99 -8.22 1.87 -8.87
N LYS A 100 -8.70 0.72 -8.39
CA LYS A 100 -10.08 0.29 -8.59
C LYS A 100 -11.09 1.28 -8.02
N SER A 101 -10.82 1.86 -6.84
CA SER A 101 -11.72 2.89 -6.27
C SER A 101 -11.82 4.17 -7.11
N HIS A 102 -10.86 4.39 -8.03
CA HIS A 102 -10.87 5.48 -9.00
C HIS A 102 -11.31 5.02 -10.41
N ASN A 103 -11.93 3.83 -10.54
CA ASN A 103 -12.33 3.20 -11.81
C ASN A 103 -11.17 2.92 -12.78
N ILE A 104 -9.95 2.75 -12.26
CA ILE A 104 -8.78 2.38 -13.05
C ILE A 104 -8.56 0.87 -12.92
N ASN A 105 -8.80 0.14 -14.02
CA ASN A 105 -8.54 -1.29 -14.07
C ASN A 105 -7.15 -1.55 -14.67
N ILE A 106 -6.25 -2.10 -13.87
CA ILE A 106 -4.89 -2.47 -14.28
C ILE A 106 -4.63 -3.91 -13.84
N ASN A 107 -3.86 -4.66 -14.63
CA ASN A 107 -3.41 -5.98 -14.20
C ASN A 107 -2.28 -5.85 -13.17
N ASN A 108 -1.99 -6.92 -12.44
CA ASN A 108 -0.92 -6.92 -11.44
C ASN A 108 0.46 -6.71 -12.09
N ASP A 109 0.73 -7.29 -13.26
CA ASP A 109 2.05 -7.17 -13.91
C ASP A 109 2.42 -5.72 -14.28
N ASP A 110 1.48 -4.95 -14.80
CA ASP A 110 1.68 -3.55 -15.18
C ASP A 110 1.71 -2.66 -13.94
N LEU A 111 0.92 -2.97 -12.91
CA LEU A 111 1.07 -2.34 -11.60
C LEU A 111 2.47 -2.54 -11.03
N ASN A 112 3.04 -3.74 -11.13
CA ASN A 112 4.39 -4.06 -10.66
C ASN A 112 5.44 -3.23 -11.38
N LYS A 113 5.31 -3.12 -12.72
CA LYS A 113 6.21 -2.29 -13.53
C LYS A 113 6.12 -0.82 -13.11
N ILE A 114 4.91 -0.29 -12.94
CA ILE A 114 4.69 1.10 -12.52
C ILE A 114 5.30 1.35 -11.14
N LEU A 115 5.00 0.50 -10.16
CA LEU A 115 5.55 0.63 -8.80
C LEU A 115 7.07 0.53 -8.82
N THR A 116 7.64 -0.40 -9.58
CA THR A 116 9.09 -0.55 -9.73
C THR A 116 9.72 0.71 -10.32
N VAL A 117 9.15 1.25 -11.40
CA VAL A 117 9.64 2.48 -12.05
C VAL A 117 9.57 3.67 -11.09
N ILE A 118 8.46 3.84 -10.37
CA ILE A 118 8.26 4.95 -9.43
C ILE A 118 9.21 4.82 -8.23
N SER A 119 9.31 3.64 -7.62
CA SER A 119 10.22 3.38 -6.50
C SER A 119 11.68 3.56 -6.91
N TYR A 120 12.07 3.05 -8.08
CA TYR A 120 13.43 3.22 -8.60
C TYR A 120 13.73 4.69 -8.90
N HIS A 121 12.80 5.41 -9.54
CA HIS A 121 12.95 6.84 -9.82
C HIS A 121 13.17 7.63 -8.52
N SER A 122 12.32 7.41 -7.52
CA SER A 122 12.45 8.08 -6.22
C SER A 122 13.77 7.74 -5.52
N PHE A 123 14.19 6.47 -5.59
CA PHE A 123 15.49 6.06 -5.05
C PHE A 123 16.65 6.78 -5.74
N LEU A 124 16.64 6.84 -7.07
CA LEU A 124 17.68 7.50 -7.85
C LEU A 124 17.75 9.00 -7.54
N GLN A 125 16.61 9.68 -7.45
CA GLN A 125 16.57 11.10 -7.07
C GLN A 125 17.13 11.29 -5.65
N SER A 126 16.71 10.46 -4.70
CA SER A 126 17.22 10.49 -3.33
C SER A 126 18.73 10.26 -3.27
N TYR A 127 19.25 9.31 -4.06
CA TYR A 127 20.68 9.00 -4.16
C TYR A 127 21.48 10.18 -4.71
N ILE A 128 21.01 10.78 -5.81
CA ILE A 128 21.64 11.95 -6.43
C ILE A 128 21.69 13.12 -5.45
N ASN A 129 20.57 13.43 -4.79
CA ASN A 129 20.49 14.53 -3.83
C ASN A 129 21.43 14.36 -2.64
N VAL A 130 21.72 13.12 -2.20
CA VAL A 130 22.64 12.87 -1.09
C VAL A 130 24.11 12.90 -1.51
N ILE A 131 24.42 12.62 -2.77
CA ILE A 131 25.81 12.60 -3.26
C ILE A 131 26.26 13.98 -3.77
N LEU A 132 25.36 14.72 -4.42
CA LEU A 132 25.69 16.03 -4.99
C LEU A 132 25.64 17.18 -3.96
N THR A 133 25.26 16.89 -2.72
CA THR A 133 25.16 17.85 -1.61
C THR A 133 26.17 17.53 -0.52
#